data_AF-D1CG14-F1
#
_entry.id   AF-D1CG14-F1
#
_cell.length_a   1.000
_cell.length_b   1.000
_cell.length_c   1.000
_cell.angle_alpha   90.00
_cell.angle_beta   90.00
_cell.angle_gamma   90.00
#
_symmetry.space_group_name_H-M   'P 1'
#
loop_
_entity.id
_entity.type
_entity.pdbx_description
1 polymer ?
#
loop_
_entity_poly.entity_id
_entity_poly.type
_entity_poly.pdbx_seq_one_letter_code
_entity_poly.pdbx_strand_id
1 'polypeptide(L)'
;MAITTDIQWQGAEQESRIASTIFELLLIKGRFYAEDAPIRQDVDALVDYLVNQRIVEGDQSQARELVLRAVSINSHVFAVETSDSSTYIVTTKRGRPPKPASVDTIHTFRSRLFEGARQPSEEEELQIRGLTKEIPEDILATPPVQQVQVETEAPAVEPQEQVVAPEAEVEEAPSRIRYLRIDDTLVDLDEDLQDIIAKYHDAFKAKLEDYLAQDFRFAIFGDEYFVEDRLERLSKGQLRDIREYIQERGEPISDEEILSDALSRSLQEGDYNLQRFTINYRLLREKKEFKFVGTKDDRLWTVTNLPPIGQPFRKPSEIAQDYRFMSDPELIDEEDITEIEGSDGTPRLQVKHVLTYYEYENGVLPVSPAMEKLMPKPLLEDQNVIVLRIQDPQSYAQYLAELRLGGGNRGTYIGGLDELFQNTLVPGAIFYLVQGESSNAFTIEYERQPAREERILQYDSRRDRWVFTPIVFECAVDDTWLLSESRVGALNGKKRLSDSDRKKLDVIVAMAFEIVGEKADGEYTALIDDLMPVVNIERPISRKYLSSIINSSQYPQFKEDESGLATYTP
;
A
#
# COMPACT_ATOMS: atom_id res chain seq x y z
N MET A 1 18.53 -17.71 1.03
CA MET A 1 19.37 -18.91 1.23
C MET A 1 18.74 -19.70 2.36
N ALA A 2 18.14 -20.86 2.06
CA ALA A 2 17.84 -21.83 3.08
C ALA A 2 19.19 -22.36 3.59
N ILE A 3 19.46 -22.19 4.88
CA ILE A 3 20.63 -22.79 5.52
C ILE A 3 20.27 -24.26 5.70
N THR A 4 20.50 -25.10 4.69
CA THR A 4 20.46 -26.56 4.83
C THR A 4 21.64 -26.94 5.71
N THR A 5 21.41 -26.97 7.02
CA THR A 5 22.39 -27.48 7.97
C THR A 5 22.26 -28.99 7.94
N ASP A 6 23.17 -29.70 7.27
CA ASP A 6 23.23 -31.16 7.30
C ASP A 6 23.60 -31.63 8.72
N ILE A 7 22.58 -31.88 9.54
CA ILE A 7 22.73 -32.39 10.89
C ILE A 7 22.53 -33.90 10.86
N GLN A 8 23.54 -34.64 11.33
CA GLN A 8 23.42 -36.07 11.58
C GLN A 8 22.79 -36.29 12.96
N TRP A 9 21.59 -36.88 12.97
CA TRP A 9 20.85 -37.24 14.18
C TRP A 9 21.33 -38.59 14.73
N GLN A 10 21.49 -38.66 16.04
CA GLN A 10 21.89 -39.87 16.78
C GLN A 10 20.72 -40.41 17.60
N GLY A 11 20.67 -41.74 17.78
CA GLY A 11 19.64 -42.42 18.57
C GLY A 11 18.82 -43.44 17.78
N ALA A 12 17.82 -44.03 18.43
CA ALA A 12 16.82 -44.87 17.75
C ALA A 12 15.98 -44.02 16.76
N GLU A 13 15.31 -44.66 15.79
CA GLU A 13 14.52 -43.97 14.75
C GLU A 13 13.52 -42.95 15.35
N GLN A 14 12.86 -43.32 16.44
CA GLN A 14 11.93 -42.45 17.16
C GLN A 14 12.65 -41.26 17.82
N GLU A 15 13.82 -41.44 18.41
CA GLU A 15 14.60 -40.38 19.07
C GLU A 15 15.19 -39.40 18.04
N SER A 16 15.65 -39.93 16.90
CA SER A 16 16.13 -39.13 15.77
C SER A 16 15.01 -38.25 15.20
N ARG A 17 13.80 -38.81 15.04
CA ARG A 17 12.63 -38.07 14.56
C ARG A 17 12.21 -36.97 15.54
N ILE A 18 12.20 -37.27 16.84
CA ILE A 18 11.89 -36.26 17.87
C ILE A 18 12.93 -35.13 17.85
N ALA A 19 14.22 -35.47 17.75
CA ALA A 19 15.29 -34.48 17.70
C ALA A 19 15.21 -33.58 16.46
N SER A 20 14.91 -34.14 15.27
CA SER A 20 14.74 -33.35 14.06
C SER A 20 13.55 -32.40 14.15
N THR A 21 12.40 -32.87 14.65
CA THR A 21 11.21 -32.04 14.84
C THR A 21 11.46 -30.92 15.86
N ILE A 22 12.14 -31.20 16.99
CA ILE A 22 12.49 -30.16 17.97
C ILE A 22 13.38 -29.09 17.34
N PHE A 23 14.35 -29.49 16.50
CA PHE A 23 15.23 -28.55 15.82
C PHE A 23 14.49 -27.68 14.80
N GLU A 24 13.58 -28.25 14.00
CA GLU A 24 12.74 -27.49 13.07
C GLU A 24 11.87 -26.46 13.80
N LEU A 25 11.26 -26.84 14.92
CA LEU A 25 10.47 -25.92 15.76
C LEU A 25 11.34 -24.77 16.30
N LEU A 26 12.56 -25.06 16.73
CA LEU A 26 13.52 -24.06 17.18
C LEU A 26 13.96 -23.14 16.02
N LEU A 27 14.15 -23.65 14.81
CA LEU A 27 14.46 -22.83 13.64
C LEU A 27 13.32 -21.87 13.27
N ILE A 28 12.07 -22.33 13.34
CA ILE A 28 10.89 -21.49 13.11
C ILE A 28 10.84 -20.36 14.15
N LYS A 29 11.02 -20.69 15.43
CA LYS A 29 11.08 -19.71 16.53
C LYS A 29 12.24 -18.74 16.39
N GLY A 30 13.39 -19.23 15.93
CA GLY A 30 14.64 -18.48 15.76
C GLY A 30 14.80 -17.77 14.43
N ARG A 31 13.77 -17.66 13.57
CA ARG A 31 13.93 -17.15 12.20
C ARG A 31 14.62 -15.78 12.11
N PHE A 32 14.35 -14.89 13.06
CA PHE A 32 14.91 -13.53 13.16
C PHE A 32 16.15 -13.41 14.06
N TYR A 33 16.64 -14.52 14.64
CA TYR A 33 17.83 -14.53 15.48
C TYR A 33 19.08 -14.53 14.60
N ALA A 34 20.18 -13.94 15.10
CA ALA A 34 21.49 -14.06 14.46
C ALA A 34 21.94 -15.54 14.40
N GLU A 35 22.83 -15.90 13.48
CA GLU A 35 23.19 -17.31 13.22
C GLU A 35 23.68 -18.07 14.47
N ASP A 36 24.42 -17.40 15.34
CA ASP A 36 24.99 -17.96 16.56
C ASP A 36 24.22 -17.56 17.84
N ALA A 37 23.06 -16.90 17.71
CA ALA A 37 22.28 -16.48 18.87
C ALA A 37 21.51 -17.68 19.50
N PRO A 38 21.46 -17.78 20.84
CA PRO A 38 20.80 -18.89 21.53
C PRO A 38 19.28 -18.80 21.38
N ILE A 39 18.67 -19.85 20.86
CA ILE A 39 17.22 -20.04 20.74
C ILE A 39 16.80 -20.97 21.87
N ARG A 40 15.97 -20.49 22.80
CA ARG A 40 15.51 -21.25 23.98
C ARG A 40 14.07 -21.68 23.82
N GLN A 41 13.75 -22.91 24.18
CA GLN A 41 12.39 -23.42 24.23
C GLN A 41 12.15 -24.23 25.51
N ASP A 42 11.03 -23.96 26.17
CA ASP A 42 10.63 -24.65 27.38
C ASP A 42 10.26 -26.12 27.07
N VAL A 43 10.76 -27.04 27.89
CA VAL A 43 10.58 -28.49 27.72
C VAL A 43 9.13 -28.89 27.90
N ASP A 44 8.42 -28.35 28.89
CA ASP A 44 7.06 -28.77 29.19
C ASP A 44 6.11 -28.32 28.07
N ALA A 45 6.31 -27.09 27.55
CA ALA A 45 5.60 -26.63 26.35
C ALA A 45 5.90 -27.46 25.08
N LEU A 46 7.12 -27.99 24.93
CA LEU A 46 7.46 -28.88 23.81
C LEU A 46 6.79 -30.24 23.93
N VAL A 47 6.74 -30.80 25.14
CA VAL A 47 6.07 -32.08 25.42
C VAL A 47 4.59 -31.96 25.09
N ASP A 48 3.93 -30.89 25.54
CA ASP A 48 2.52 -30.63 25.23
C ASP A 48 2.25 -30.57 23.72
N TYR A 49 3.12 -29.88 22.98
CA TYR A 49 3.01 -29.78 21.53
C TYR A 49 3.17 -31.15 20.84
N LEU A 50 4.19 -31.93 21.22
CA LEU A 50 4.50 -33.21 20.60
C LEU A 50 3.44 -34.29 20.88
N VAL A 51 2.84 -34.27 22.06
CA VAL A 51 1.71 -35.16 22.42
C VAL A 51 0.45 -34.77 21.62
N ASN A 52 0.12 -33.48 21.53
CA ASN A 52 -1.05 -33.00 20.79
C ASN A 52 -0.98 -33.30 19.29
N GLN A 53 0.22 -33.23 18.71
CA GLN A 53 0.46 -33.58 17.30
C GLN A 53 0.58 -35.09 17.05
N ARG A 54 0.41 -35.93 18.08
CA ARG A 54 0.57 -37.40 18.03
C ARG A 54 1.94 -37.84 17.49
N ILE A 55 2.98 -37.04 17.73
CA ILE A 55 4.36 -37.36 17.33
C ILE A 55 5.00 -38.27 18.39
N VAL A 56 4.59 -38.13 19.65
CA VAL A 56 4.97 -38.99 20.76
C VAL A 56 3.70 -39.59 21.37
N GLU A 57 3.66 -40.92 21.49
CA GLU A 57 2.59 -41.65 22.18
C GLU A 57 2.97 -41.88 23.65
N GLY A 58 2.05 -41.61 24.57
CA GLY A 58 2.25 -41.86 26.01
C GLY A 58 1.68 -40.76 26.91
N ASP A 59 1.78 -40.98 28.22
CA ASP A 59 1.47 -39.98 29.25
C ASP A 59 2.52 -38.85 29.22
N GLN A 60 2.15 -37.63 29.65
CA GLN A 60 3.02 -36.44 29.62
C GLN A 60 4.38 -36.69 30.31
N SER A 61 4.39 -37.49 31.39
CA SER A 61 5.61 -37.85 32.10
C SER A 61 6.56 -38.73 31.27
N GLN A 62 6.01 -39.66 30.48
CA GLN A 62 6.78 -40.54 29.60
C GLN A 62 7.30 -39.78 28.37
N ALA A 63 6.45 -38.92 27.81
CA ALA A 63 6.83 -38.06 26.69
C ALA A 63 7.96 -37.09 27.07
N ARG A 64 7.93 -36.55 28.29
CA ARG A 64 9.01 -35.70 28.83
C ARG A 64 10.34 -36.43 28.95
N GLU A 65 10.33 -37.67 29.44
CA GLU A 65 11.55 -38.48 29.52
C GLU A 65 12.12 -38.79 28.13
N LEU A 66 11.26 -39.13 27.17
CA LEU A 66 11.65 -39.40 25.79
C LEU A 66 12.25 -38.16 25.10
N VAL A 67 11.66 -36.97 25.29
CA VAL A 67 12.17 -35.71 24.75
C VAL A 67 13.55 -35.38 25.32
N LEU A 68 13.72 -35.48 26.65
CA LEU A 68 15.01 -35.21 27.28
C LEU A 68 16.07 -36.24 26.87
N ARG A 69 15.68 -37.51 26.68
CA ARG A 69 16.58 -38.55 26.16
C ARG A 69 17.03 -38.25 24.74
N ALA A 70 16.11 -37.93 23.82
CA ALA A 70 16.42 -37.56 22.44
C ALA A 70 17.36 -36.35 22.36
N VAL A 71 17.14 -35.34 23.20
CA VAL A 71 18.00 -34.15 23.30
C VAL A 71 19.39 -34.50 23.87
N SER A 72 19.45 -35.36 24.89
CA SER A 72 20.71 -35.76 25.52
C SER A 72 21.63 -36.56 24.59
N ILE A 73 21.05 -37.44 23.77
CA ILE A 73 21.77 -38.21 22.74
C ILE A 73 22.33 -37.26 21.68
N ASN A 74 21.61 -36.17 21.37
CA ASN A 74 22.00 -35.17 20.38
C ASN A 74 22.65 -33.92 21.01
N SER A 75 23.52 -34.12 22.00
CA SER A 75 24.22 -33.04 22.72
C SER A 75 25.18 -32.21 21.84
N HIS A 76 25.52 -32.67 20.64
CA HIS A 76 26.26 -31.90 19.63
C HIS A 76 25.42 -30.81 18.96
N VAL A 77 24.09 -30.86 19.10
CA VAL A 77 23.12 -29.90 18.52
C VAL A 77 22.45 -29.07 19.62
N PHE A 78 22.14 -29.70 20.75
CA PHE A 78 21.37 -29.08 21.82
C PHE A 78 22.16 -28.94 23.12
N ALA A 79 21.86 -27.89 23.87
CA ALA A 79 22.21 -27.75 25.28
C ALA A 79 20.93 -27.70 26.12
N VAL A 80 20.98 -28.24 27.34
CA VAL A 80 19.88 -28.14 28.31
C VAL A 80 20.27 -27.11 29.38
N GLU A 81 19.50 -26.04 29.50
CA GLU A 81 19.67 -25.00 30.52
C GLU A 81 18.55 -25.15 31.58
N THR A 82 18.92 -25.29 32.85
CA THR A 82 17.95 -25.26 33.96
C THR A 82 18.07 -23.91 34.66
N SER A 83 16.95 -23.19 34.76
CA SER A 83 16.85 -21.91 35.47
C SER A 83 15.67 -21.97 36.43
N ASP A 84 15.89 -21.63 37.70
CA ASP A 84 15.05 -21.53 38.92
C ASP A 84 13.62 -22.16 39.00
N SER A 85 12.88 -22.35 37.91
CA SER A 85 11.61 -23.09 37.86
C SER A 85 11.31 -23.84 36.54
N SER A 86 12.18 -23.78 35.52
CA SER A 86 11.91 -24.31 34.17
C SER A 86 13.15 -24.91 33.52
N THR A 87 12.95 -25.94 32.68
CA THR A 87 14.02 -26.57 31.89
C THR A 87 13.89 -26.13 30.44
N TYR A 88 14.97 -25.60 29.86
CA TYR A 88 15.01 -25.13 28.49
C TYR A 88 15.93 -25.99 27.63
N ILE A 89 15.48 -26.29 26.41
CA ILE A 89 16.33 -26.80 25.34
C ILE A 89 16.82 -25.61 24.52
N VAL A 90 18.12 -25.56 24.29
CA VAL A 90 18.79 -24.43 23.65
C VAL A 90 19.63 -24.89 22.46
N THR A 91 19.48 -24.21 21.32
CA THR A 91 20.30 -24.44 20.12
C THR A 91 20.56 -23.12 19.39
N THR A 92 21.30 -23.17 18.28
CA THR A 92 21.53 -22.04 17.37
C THR A 92 21.04 -22.39 15.96
N LYS A 93 20.92 -21.40 15.07
CA LYS A 93 20.49 -21.64 13.68
C LYS A 93 21.46 -22.53 12.90
N ARG A 94 22.70 -22.63 13.36
CA ARG A 94 23.75 -23.49 12.79
C ARG A 94 23.74 -24.93 13.34
N GLY A 95 22.76 -25.31 14.15
CA GLY A 95 22.65 -26.68 14.66
C GLY A 95 23.74 -27.06 15.65
N ARG A 96 24.15 -26.11 16.50
CA ARG A 96 25.19 -26.33 17.53
C ARG A 96 24.78 -25.67 18.85
N PRO A 97 25.20 -26.21 20.01
CA PRO A 97 24.96 -25.57 21.29
C PRO A 97 25.61 -24.18 21.33
N PRO A 98 24.96 -23.18 21.95
CA PRO A 98 25.49 -21.81 22.00
C PRO A 98 26.81 -21.77 22.77
N LYS A 99 27.81 -21.07 22.21
CA LYS A 99 29.05 -20.77 22.94
C LYS A 99 28.80 -19.60 23.90
N PRO A 100 29.31 -19.63 25.15
CA PRO A 100 29.26 -18.46 26.01
C PRO A 100 29.99 -17.30 25.34
N ALA A 101 29.31 -16.16 25.20
CA ALA A 101 29.88 -14.98 24.57
C ALA A 101 31.08 -14.49 25.38
N SER A 102 32.28 -14.63 24.82
CA SER A 102 33.47 -13.91 25.28
C SER A 102 33.23 -12.43 25.00
N VAL A 103 32.98 -11.65 26.04
CA VAL A 103 32.86 -10.19 25.90
C VAL A 103 34.19 -9.65 25.40
N ASP A 104 34.21 -9.15 24.16
CA ASP A 104 35.39 -8.53 23.57
C ASP A 104 35.63 -7.17 24.24
N THR A 105 36.56 -7.14 25.18
CA THR A 105 36.95 -5.93 25.91
C THR A 105 38.03 -5.11 25.19
N ILE A 106 38.48 -5.55 24.00
CA ILE A 106 39.61 -4.91 23.30
C ILE A 106 39.17 -3.59 22.63
N HIS A 107 37.90 -3.45 22.27
CA HIS A 107 37.38 -2.26 21.59
C HIS A 107 36.10 -1.74 22.23
N THR A 108 36.22 -0.93 23.28
CA THR A 108 35.05 -0.27 23.87
C THR A 108 34.69 1.01 23.11
N PHE A 109 33.39 1.33 23.03
CA PHE A 109 32.89 2.58 22.45
C PHE A 109 33.55 3.82 23.11
N ARG A 110 33.86 3.71 24.41
CA ARG A 110 34.57 4.74 25.17
C ARG A 110 35.98 5.00 24.64
N SER A 111 36.73 3.97 24.26
CA SER A 111 38.07 4.13 23.67
C SER A 111 38.02 4.86 22.31
N ARG A 112 36.99 4.62 21.49
CA ARG A 112 36.86 5.26 20.17
C ARG A 112 36.40 6.72 20.21
N LEU A 113 35.71 7.13 21.27
CA LEU A 113 35.16 8.48 21.38
C LEU A 113 36.19 9.53 21.84
N PHE A 114 37.27 9.10 22.50
CA PHE A 114 38.24 10.02 23.15
C PHE A 114 39.68 9.90 22.69
N GLU A 115 40.03 8.91 21.88
CA GLU A 115 41.32 8.87 21.17
C GLU A 115 41.11 9.48 19.78
N GLY A 116 41.70 10.67 19.57
CA GLY A 116 41.54 11.46 18.34
C GLY A 116 41.77 10.60 17.10
N ALA A 117 40.82 10.66 16.16
CA ALA A 117 40.89 9.92 14.91
C ALA A 117 42.24 10.17 14.23
N ARG A 118 43.07 9.14 14.17
CA ARG A 118 44.27 9.13 13.33
C ARG A 118 43.82 9.46 11.90
N GLN A 119 44.38 10.51 11.31
CA GLN A 119 44.19 10.74 9.88
C GLN A 119 44.75 9.52 9.14
N PRO A 120 43.96 8.86 8.28
CA PRO A 120 44.43 7.71 7.52
C PRO A 120 45.65 8.12 6.68
N SER A 121 46.62 7.23 6.55
CA SER A 121 47.79 7.51 5.70
C SER A 121 47.37 7.58 4.22
N GLU A 122 48.16 8.27 3.38
CA GLU A 122 47.89 8.36 1.93
C GLU A 122 47.68 6.97 1.27
N GLU A 123 48.35 5.92 1.75
CA GLU A 123 48.15 4.54 1.30
C GLU A 123 46.74 3.98 1.63
N GLU A 124 46.16 4.36 2.77
CA GLU A 124 44.82 3.96 3.19
C GLU A 124 43.76 4.75 2.40
N GLU A 125 44.00 6.03 2.11
CA GLU A 125 43.13 6.83 1.24
C GLU A 125 43.13 6.33 -0.22
N LEU A 126 44.27 5.83 -0.71
CA LEU A 126 44.40 5.21 -2.03
C LEU A 126 43.64 3.87 -2.13
N GLN A 127 43.60 3.07 -1.05
CA GLN A 127 42.78 1.86 -0.98
C GLN A 127 41.27 2.18 -0.89
N ILE A 128 40.88 3.20 -0.13
CA ILE A 128 39.49 3.64 -0.02
C ILE A 128 38.96 4.20 -1.35
N ARG A 129 39.83 4.78 -2.20
CA ARG A 129 39.48 5.33 -3.52
C ARG A 129 39.42 4.32 -4.68
N GLY A 130 39.59 3.02 -4.43
CA GLY A 130 39.22 1.96 -5.37
C GLY A 130 39.91 2.01 -6.75
N LEU A 131 41.12 2.55 -6.82
CA LEU A 131 41.91 2.61 -8.06
C LEU A 131 43.23 1.86 -7.87
N THR A 132 43.18 0.55 -8.04
CA THR A 132 44.33 -0.21 -8.56
C THR A 132 43.82 -1.42 -9.32
N LYS A 133 43.86 -1.32 -10.65
CA LYS A 133 43.86 -2.47 -11.55
C LYS A 133 45.18 -3.19 -11.36
N GLU A 134 45.17 -4.36 -10.76
CA GLU A 134 46.07 -5.44 -11.14
C GLU A 134 45.25 -6.71 -11.24
N ILE A 135 45.06 -7.16 -12.49
CA ILE A 135 44.53 -8.47 -12.83
C ILE A 135 45.64 -9.46 -12.49
N PRO A 136 45.40 -10.47 -11.63
CA PRO A 136 46.36 -11.56 -11.47
C PRO A 136 46.46 -12.34 -12.80
N GLU A 137 47.65 -12.36 -13.41
CA GLU A 137 48.00 -13.07 -14.65
C GLU A 137 48.03 -14.61 -14.50
N ASP A 138 47.17 -15.21 -13.66
CA ASP A 138 47.17 -16.66 -13.41
C ASP A 138 45.84 -17.36 -13.75
N ILE A 139 45.05 -16.78 -14.66
CA ILE A 139 43.89 -17.46 -15.26
C ILE A 139 44.06 -17.53 -16.78
N LEU A 140 45.20 -18.06 -17.22
CA LEU A 140 45.41 -18.61 -18.55
C LEU A 140 45.90 -20.06 -18.43
N ALA A 141 45.09 -20.90 -17.79
CA ALA A 141 45.22 -22.34 -17.86
C ALA A 141 43.90 -22.94 -18.37
N THR A 142 43.86 -23.15 -19.68
CA THR A 142 42.83 -23.88 -20.40
C THR A 142 42.66 -25.28 -19.79
N PRO A 143 41.46 -25.70 -19.34
CA PRO A 143 41.24 -27.12 -19.06
C PRO A 143 41.26 -27.90 -20.39
N PRO A 144 41.90 -29.08 -20.45
CA PRO A 144 41.93 -29.88 -21.67
C PRO A 144 40.54 -30.40 -22.02
N VAL A 145 40.18 -30.20 -23.29
CA VAL A 145 39.02 -30.78 -23.95
C VAL A 145 39.16 -32.30 -23.94
N GLN A 146 38.37 -32.99 -23.10
CA GLN A 146 38.14 -34.42 -23.26
C GLN A 146 37.22 -34.62 -24.46
N GLN A 147 37.81 -35.09 -25.55
CA GLN A 147 37.10 -35.62 -26.70
C GLN A 147 36.42 -36.93 -26.28
N VAL A 148 35.11 -36.89 -26.08
CA VAL A 148 34.30 -38.12 -26.08
C VAL A 148 34.13 -38.51 -27.54
N GLN A 149 34.86 -39.56 -27.93
CA GLN A 149 34.61 -40.29 -29.17
C GLN A 149 33.22 -40.93 -29.07
N VAL A 150 32.29 -40.46 -29.89
CA VAL A 150 31.07 -41.21 -30.20
C VAL A 150 31.44 -42.17 -31.32
N GLU A 151 31.75 -43.40 -30.92
CA GLU A 151 31.95 -44.51 -31.84
C GLU A 151 30.59 -44.98 -32.33
N THR A 152 30.38 -44.81 -33.63
CA THR A 152 29.21 -45.24 -34.39
C THR A 152 29.26 -46.76 -34.51
N GLU A 153 28.54 -47.48 -33.65
CA GLU A 153 28.25 -48.90 -33.87
C GLU A 153 26.77 -49.08 -34.16
N ALA A 154 26.48 -49.39 -35.42
CA ALA A 154 25.21 -49.92 -35.85
C ALA A 154 25.15 -51.42 -35.53
N PRO A 155 24.02 -51.93 -35.02
CA PRO A 155 23.66 -53.32 -35.24
C PRO A 155 22.43 -53.43 -36.14
N ALA A 156 22.68 -54.12 -37.25
CA ALA A 156 21.85 -55.08 -37.97
C ALA A 156 20.34 -55.14 -37.67
N VAL A 157 19.59 -55.08 -38.78
CA VAL A 157 18.17 -55.40 -38.90
C VAL A 157 18.01 -56.88 -39.30
N GLU A 158 16.96 -57.51 -38.74
CA GLU A 158 16.27 -58.79 -39.06
C GLU A 158 16.52 -60.00 -38.14
N PRO A 159 15.52 -60.88 -37.90
CA PRO A 159 14.07 -60.76 -38.06
C PRO A 159 13.25 -61.16 -36.81
N GLN A 160 11.94 -60.88 -36.88
CA GLN A 160 10.91 -61.11 -35.88
C GLN A 160 10.79 -62.57 -35.43
N GLU A 161 10.78 -62.78 -34.11
CA GLU A 161 10.18 -63.96 -33.48
C GLU A 161 9.04 -63.48 -32.57
N GLN A 162 7.82 -63.96 -32.85
CA GLN A 162 6.61 -63.65 -32.08
C GLN A 162 6.73 -64.24 -30.67
N VAL A 163 6.99 -63.37 -29.69
CA VAL A 163 6.82 -63.71 -28.28
C VAL A 163 5.36 -63.45 -27.90
N VAL A 164 4.69 -64.54 -27.54
CA VAL A 164 3.33 -64.56 -27.00
C VAL A 164 3.27 -63.67 -25.76
N ALA A 165 2.29 -62.78 -25.73
CA ALA A 165 2.04 -61.81 -24.67
C ALA A 165 2.00 -62.46 -23.27
N PRO A 166 2.76 -61.95 -22.28
CA PRO A 166 2.35 -62.09 -20.90
C PRO A 166 1.16 -61.16 -20.66
N GLU A 167 0.11 -61.76 -20.12
CA GLU A 167 -1.11 -61.15 -19.62
C GLU A 167 -0.76 -59.93 -18.75
N ALA A 168 -1.11 -58.75 -19.22
CA ALA A 168 -0.92 -57.51 -18.49
C ALA A 168 -1.77 -57.57 -17.21
N GLU A 169 -1.11 -57.48 -16.06
CA GLU A 169 -1.75 -56.99 -14.84
C GLU A 169 -2.43 -55.66 -15.19
N VAL A 170 -3.74 -55.61 -14.94
CA VAL A 170 -4.55 -54.42 -15.09
C VAL A 170 -4.01 -53.38 -14.11
N GLU A 171 -3.25 -52.40 -14.61
CA GLU A 171 -3.07 -51.14 -13.90
C GLU A 171 -4.47 -50.55 -13.67
N GLU A 172 -4.89 -50.49 -12.41
CA GLU A 172 -6.09 -49.77 -12.02
C GLU A 172 -5.98 -48.33 -12.53
N ALA A 173 -6.88 -47.95 -13.43
CA ALA A 173 -7.00 -46.56 -13.88
C ALA A 173 -7.13 -45.64 -12.65
N PRO A 174 -6.44 -44.49 -12.61
CA PRO A 174 -6.51 -43.59 -11.47
C PRO A 174 -7.97 -43.24 -11.21
N SER A 175 -8.45 -43.54 -10.00
CA SER A 175 -9.81 -43.24 -9.56
C SER A 175 -10.11 -41.77 -9.85
N ARG A 176 -11.04 -41.52 -10.79
CA ARG A 176 -11.47 -40.18 -11.14
C ARG A 176 -12.07 -39.55 -9.89
N ILE A 177 -11.40 -38.52 -9.37
CA ILE A 177 -11.88 -37.77 -8.19
C ILE A 177 -13.22 -37.16 -8.60
N ARG A 178 -14.30 -37.67 -8.03
CA ARG A 178 -15.67 -37.25 -8.36
C ARG A 178 -16.12 -36.04 -7.55
N TYR A 179 -15.63 -35.91 -6.33
CA TYR A 179 -16.00 -34.81 -5.45
C TYR A 179 -14.75 -34.11 -4.94
N LEU A 180 -14.71 -32.79 -5.08
CA LEU A 180 -13.71 -31.94 -4.46
C LEU A 180 -14.34 -31.19 -3.30
N ARG A 181 -13.73 -31.27 -2.12
CA ARG A 181 -14.18 -30.49 -0.96
C ARG A 181 -13.36 -29.21 -0.85
N ILE A 182 -14.05 -28.07 -0.88
CA ILE A 182 -13.48 -26.74 -0.65
C ILE A 182 -14.14 -26.19 0.62
N ASP A 183 -13.39 -26.16 1.72
CA ASP A 183 -13.91 -25.90 3.06
C ASP A 183 -15.11 -26.79 3.41
N ASP A 184 -16.31 -26.22 3.52
CA ASP A 184 -17.57 -26.94 3.79
C ASP A 184 -18.43 -27.16 2.53
N THR A 185 -17.91 -26.81 1.36
CA THR A 185 -18.60 -26.98 0.08
C THR A 185 -18.11 -28.24 -0.62
N LEU A 186 -19.03 -29.14 -0.96
CA LEU A 186 -18.76 -30.32 -1.79
C LEU A 186 -19.07 -29.99 -3.25
N VAL A 187 -18.04 -29.96 -4.09
CA VAL A 187 -18.14 -29.73 -5.53
C VAL A 187 -18.17 -31.08 -6.23
N ASP A 188 -19.22 -31.35 -7.02
CA ASP A 188 -19.28 -32.52 -7.91
C ASP A 188 -18.52 -32.19 -9.20
N LEU A 189 -17.44 -32.92 -9.49
CA LEU A 189 -16.58 -32.74 -10.66
C LEU A 189 -17.11 -33.46 -11.91
N ASP A 190 -18.24 -34.16 -11.80
CA ASP A 190 -18.97 -34.71 -12.96
C ASP A 190 -19.94 -33.68 -13.58
N GLU A 191 -20.18 -32.53 -12.93
CA GLU A 191 -20.90 -31.39 -13.52
C GLU A 191 -20.08 -30.75 -14.67
N ASP A 192 -20.75 -29.98 -15.54
CA ASP A 192 -20.05 -29.27 -16.61
C ASP A 192 -19.06 -28.24 -16.03
N LEU A 193 -17.87 -28.12 -16.62
CA LEU A 193 -16.83 -27.22 -16.13
C LEU A 193 -17.30 -25.77 -16.08
N GLN A 194 -18.12 -25.33 -17.03
CA GLN A 194 -18.64 -23.96 -17.04
C GLN A 194 -19.61 -23.73 -15.87
N ASP A 195 -20.42 -24.73 -15.54
CA ASP A 195 -21.37 -24.66 -14.42
C ASP A 195 -20.64 -24.70 -13.07
N ILE A 196 -19.61 -25.54 -12.94
CA ILE A 196 -18.74 -25.60 -11.75
C ILE A 196 -18.03 -24.26 -11.54
N ILE A 197 -17.43 -23.70 -12.60
CA ILE A 197 -16.76 -22.40 -12.52
C ILE A 197 -17.79 -21.32 -12.18
N ALA A 198 -18.91 -21.21 -12.90
CA ALA A 198 -19.90 -20.17 -12.65
C ALA A 198 -20.46 -20.21 -11.20
N LYS A 199 -20.61 -21.39 -10.62
CA LYS A 199 -21.17 -21.58 -9.28
C LYS A 199 -20.15 -21.43 -8.15
N TYR A 200 -18.90 -21.85 -8.37
CA TYR A 200 -17.89 -21.93 -7.31
C TYR A 200 -16.63 -21.09 -7.60
N HIS A 201 -16.63 -20.25 -8.64
CA HIS A 201 -15.49 -19.43 -9.05
C HIS A 201 -14.80 -18.74 -7.87
N ASP A 202 -15.56 -18.04 -7.04
CA ASP A 202 -15.00 -17.24 -5.95
C ASP A 202 -14.40 -18.12 -4.84
N ALA A 203 -14.98 -19.29 -4.58
CA ALA A 203 -14.45 -20.26 -3.62
C ALA A 203 -13.14 -20.90 -4.10
N PHE A 204 -13.08 -21.28 -5.39
CA PHE A 204 -11.86 -21.77 -6.02
C PHE A 204 -10.77 -20.70 -6.06
N LYS A 205 -11.14 -19.47 -6.46
CA LYS A 205 -10.23 -18.33 -6.54
C LYS A 205 -9.63 -18.04 -5.16
N ALA A 206 -10.46 -17.86 -4.14
CA ALA A 206 -9.98 -17.58 -2.78
C ALA A 206 -9.02 -18.66 -2.26
N LYS A 207 -9.33 -19.96 -2.50
CA LYS A 207 -8.42 -21.04 -2.10
C LYS A 207 -7.13 -21.08 -2.88
N LEU A 208 -7.18 -20.83 -4.18
CA LEU A 208 -5.98 -20.80 -4.99
C LEU A 208 -5.10 -19.62 -4.58
N GLU A 209 -5.68 -18.45 -4.34
CA GLU A 209 -4.98 -17.25 -3.85
C GLU A 209 -4.34 -17.53 -2.48
N ASP A 210 -5.08 -18.11 -1.53
CA ASP A 210 -4.54 -18.51 -0.21
C ASP A 210 -3.36 -19.48 -0.35
N TYR A 211 -3.49 -20.48 -1.22
CA TYR A 211 -2.44 -21.48 -1.42
C TYR A 211 -1.19 -20.88 -2.07
N LEU A 212 -1.37 -20.07 -3.12
CA LEU A 212 -0.27 -19.40 -3.81
C LEU A 212 0.41 -18.36 -2.91
N ALA A 213 -0.36 -17.64 -2.07
CA ALA A 213 0.16 -16.69 -1.09
C ALA A 213 1.06 -17.33 -0.02
N GLN A 214 0.81 -18.59 0.33
CA GLN A 214 1.60 -19.32 1.32
C GLN A 214 2.84 -20.00 0.70
N ASP A 215 2.87 -20.21 -0.61
CA ASP A 215 3.96 -20.89 -1.31
C ASP A 215 5.06 -19.90 -1.74
N PHE A 216 6.21 -19.95 -1.06
CA PHE A 216 7.36 -19.07 -1.32
C PHE A 216 7.95 -19.19 -2.74
N ARG A 217 7.57 -20.23 -3.50
CA ARG A 217 8.02 -20.40 -4.89
C ARG A 217 7.30 -19.47 -5.84
N PHE A 218 6.17 -18.89 -5.42
CA PHE A 218 5.43 -17.92 -6.19
C PHE A 218 5.72 -16.51 -5.68
N ALA A 219 6.07 -15.65 -6.62
CA ALA A 219 6.10 -14.21 -6.44
C ALA A 219 4.71 -13.67 -6.78
N ILE A 220 4.27 -12.68 -6.00
CA ILE A 220 2.91 -12.13 -6.07
C ILE A 220 3.00 -10.62 -6.17
N PHE A 221 2.21 -10.06 -7.09
CA PHE A 221 2.02 -8.62 -7.22
C PHE A 221 0.59 -8.32 -7.66
N GLY A 222 -0.22 -7.74 -6.77
CA GLY A 222 -1.67 -7.59 -7.01
C GLY A 222 -2.33 -8.93 -7.27
N ASP A 223 -3.02 -9.06 -8.40
CA ASP A 223 -3.69 -10.29 -8.84
C ASP A 223 -2.78 -11.22 -9.68
N GLU A 224 -1.50 -10.90 -9.83
CA GLU A 224 -0.57 -11.65 -10.70
C GLU A 224 0.38 -12.55 -9.91
N TYR A 225 0.66 -13.72 -10.50
CA TYR A 225 1.47 -14.78 -9.90
C TYR A 225 2.49 -15.31 -10.91
N PHE A 226 3.76 -15.35 -10.52
CA PHE A 226 4.84 -15.97 -11.30
C PHE A 226 5.73 -16.83 -10.42
N VAL A 227 6.39 -17.83 -11.01
CA VAL A 227 7.41 -18.61 -10.31
C VAL A 227 8.63 -17.73 -10.05
N GLU A 228 9.02 -17.57 -8.78
CA GLU A 228 10.10 -16.65 -8.37
C GLU A 228 11.45 -16.97 -9.06
N ASP A 229 11.71 -18.24 -9.34
CA ASP A 229 12.94 -18.69 -10.01
C ASP A 229 13.07 -18.17 -11.46
N ARG A 230 11.97 -17.77 -12.09
CA ARG A 230 11.99 -17.16 -13.44
C ARG A 230 12.25 -15.66 -13.40
N LEU A 231 12.18 -15.03 -12.22
CA LEU A 231 12.30 -13.60 -12.10
C LEU A 231 13.76 -13.18 -12.00
N GLU A 232 14.16 -12.27 -12.87
CA GLU A 232 15.47 -11.67 -12.81
C GLU A 232 15.67 -10.89 -11.50
N ARG A 233 16.93 -10.80 -11.07
CA ARG A 233 17.31 -9.99 -9.91
C ARG A 233 17.76 -8.63 -10.40
N LEU A 234 17.22 -7.58 -9.80
CA LEU A 234 17.73 -6.22 -10.01
C LEU A 234 19.00 -6.06 -9.20
N SER A 235 20.06 -5.59 -9.86
CA SER A 235 21.29 -5.17 -9.20
C SER A 235 21.06 -3.88 -8.42
N LYS A 236 21.94 -3.60 -7.44
CA LYS A 236 21.92 -2.31 -6.71
C LYS A 236 22.11 -1.10 -7.63
N GLY A 237 22.86 -1.27 -8.74
CA GLY A 237 23.02 -0.22 -9.76
C GLY A 237 21.69 0.10 -10.42
N GLN A 238 20.99 -0.92 -10.92
CA GLN A 238 19.67 -0.75 -11.54
C GLN A 238 18.65 -0.12 -10.60
N LEU A 239 18.59 -0.54 -9.33
CA LEU A 239 17.70 0.09 -8.34
C LEU A 239 18.05 1.57 -8.14
N ARG A 240 19.33 1.92 -8.08
CA ARG A 240 19.78 3.31 -7.99
C ARG A 240 19.37 4.09 -9.24
N ASP A 241 19.56 3.54 -10.43
CA ASP A 241 19.27 4.20 -11.69
C ASP A 241 17.76 4.48 -11.83
N ILE A 242 16.90 3.53 -11.44
CA ILE A 242 15.44 3.72 -11.38
C ILE A 242 15.07 4.84 -10.39
N ARG A 243 15.70 4.85 -9.21
CA ARG A 243 15.43 5.87 -8.19
C ARG A 243 15.84 7.26 -8.67
N GLU A 244 17.02 7.38 -9.28
CA GLU A 244 17.52 8.64 -9.85
C GLU A 244 16.62 9.12 -10.98
N TYR A 245 16.15 8.21 -11.83
CA TYR A 245 15.20 8.53 -12.90
C TYR A 245 13.88 9.11 -12.36
N ILE A 246 13.25 8.47 -11.37
CA ILE A 246 12.02 9.00 -10.76
C ILE A 246 12.27 10.36 -10.10
N GLN A 247 13.42 10.55 -9.45
CA GLN A 247 13.78 11.83 -8.82
C GLN A 247 14.02 12.94 -9.84
N GLU A 248 14.64 12.62 -10.98
CA GLU A 248 14.90 13.58 -12.05
C GLU A 248 13.60 14.03 -12.74
N ARG A 249 12.67 13.08 -12.96
CA ARG A 249 11.35 13.38 -13.51
C ARG A 249 10.49 14.21 -12.56
N GLY A 250 10.63 14.00 -11.24
CA GLY A 250 9.89 14.74 -10.24
C GLY A 250 8.45 14.30 -10.05
N GLU A 251 8.02 13.21 -10.70
CA GLU A 251 6.67 12.67 -10.65
C GLU A 251 6.67 11.13 -10.63
N PRO A 252 5.55 10.48 -10.23
CA PRO A 252 5.41 9.02 -10.31
C PRO A 252 5.49 8.50 -11.75
N ILE A 253 6.25 7.42 -11.96
CA ILE A 253 6.57 6.88 -13.29
C ILE A 253 5.97 5.49 -13.47
N SER A 254 5.52 5.17 -14.69
CA SER A 254 4.97 3.85 -15.02
C SER A 254 6.06 2.78 -15.09
N ASP A 255 5.68 1.53 -14.81
CA ASP A 255 6.58 0.39 -14.97
C ASP A 255 7.05 0.21 -16.43
N GLU A 256 6.23 0.61 -17.40
CA GLU A 256 6.60 0.62 -18.82
C GLU A 256 7.71 1.63 -19.11
N GLU A 257 7.61 2.85 -18.57
CA GLU A 257 8.63 3.88 -18.74
C GLU A 257 9.91 3.54 -17.97
N ILE A 258 9.80 2.93 -16.79
CA ILE A 258 10.96 2.41 -16.05
C ILE A 258 11.71 1.37 -16.89
N LEU A 259 10.99 0.47 -17.55
CA LEU A 259 11.59 -0.54 -18.42
C LEU A 259 12.28 0.08 -19.63
N SER A 260 11.59 0.96 -20.35
CA SER A 260 12.10 1.52 -21.60
C SER A 260 13.23 2.52 -21.36
N ASP A 261 13.06 3.42 -20.40
CA ASP A 261 13.90 4.62 -20.31
C ASP A 261 15.00 4.44 -19.27
N ALA A 262 14.67 3.91 -18.09
CA ALA A 262 15.66 3.69 -17.02
C ALA A 262 16.49 2.40 -17.24
N LEU A 263 15.88 1.35 -17.79
CA LEU A 263 16.55 0.05 -17.99
C LEU A 263 16.82 -0.30 -19.46
N SER A 264 16.43 0.57 -20.41
CA SER A 264 16.71 0.40 -21.85
C SER A 264 16.21 -0.93 -22.44
N ARG A 265 15.06 -1.44 -21.97
CA ARG A 265 14.44 -2.68 -22.47
C ARG A 265 13.37 -2.42 -23.52
N SER A 266 13.24 -3.32 -24.50
CA SER A 266 12.29 -3.16 -25.59
C SER A 266 10.92 -3.78 -25.26
N LEU A 267 9.86 -3.07 -25.64
CA LEU A 267 8.47 -3.56 -25.64
C LEU A 267 8.24 -4.79 -26.54
N GLN A 268 9.15 -5.08 -27.47
CA GLN A 268 9.01 -6.17 -28.44
C GLN A 268 9.66 -7.49 -27.98
N GLU A 269 10.29 -7.50 -26.80
CA GLU A 269 10.87 -8.70 -26.22
C GLU A 269 9.78 -9.70 -25.81
N GLY A 270 9.95 -10.98 -26.14
CA GLY A 270 8.93 -12.01 -25.91
C GLY A 270 8.62 -12.26 -24.42
N ASP A 271 9.51 -11.83 -23.53
CA ASP A 271 9.40 -11.92 -22.08
C ASP A 271 8.99 -10.58 -21.42
N TYR A 272 8.58 -9.57 -22.20
CA TYR A 272 8.26 -8.23 -21.67
C TYR A 272 7.27 -8.23 -20.49
N ASN A 273 6.21 -9.04 -20.54
CA ASN A 273 5.25 -9.16 -19.42
C ASN A 273 5.89 -9.76 -18.16
N LEU A 274 6.80 -10.72 -18.32
CA LEU A 274 7.58 -11.28 -17.20
C LEU A 274 8.52 -10.22 -16.62
N GLN A 275 9.10 -9.36 -17.47
CA GLN A 275 9.96 -8.26 -17.03
C GLN A 275 9.19 -7.17 -16.29
N ARG A 276 8.00 -6.78 -16.79
CA ARG A 276 7.07 -5.88 -16.08
C ARG A 276 6.72 -6.42 -14.71
N PHE A 277 6.31 -7.69 -14.64
CA PHE A 277 6.03 -8.34 -13.37
C PHE A 277 7.27 -8.32 -12.45
N THR A 278 8.44 -8.68 -12.99
CA THR A 278 9.71 -8.71 -12.25
C THR A 278 10.00 -7.37 -11.60
N ILE A 279 9.90 -6.25 -12.33
CA ILE A 279 10.20 -4.92 -11.76
C ILE A 279 9.21 -4.58 -10.66
N ASN A 280 7.92 -4.73 -10.92
CA ASN A 280 6.89 -4.44 -9.91
C ASN A 280 7.12 -5.24 -8.62
N TYR A 281 7.37 -6.55 -8.74
CA TYR A 281 7.67 -7.40 -7.59
C TYR A 281 8.96 -7.01 -6.87
N ARG A 282 10.04 -6.67 -7.60
CA ARG A 282 11.33 -6.32 -7.00
C ARG A 282 11.29 -4.95 -6.32
N LEU A 283 10.65 -3.95 -6.92
CA LEU A 283 10.46 -2.63 -6.31
C LEU A 283 9.58 -2.72 -5.05
N LEU A 284 8.54 -3.56 -5.05
CA LEU A 284 7.68 -3.78 -3.89
C LEU A 284 8.45 -4.29 -2.66
N ARG A 285 9.54 -5.04 -2.87
CA ARG A 285 10.38 -5.56 -1.78
C ARG A 285 11.33 -4.49 -1.21
N GLU A 286 11.57 -3.42 -1.94
CA GLU A 286 12.42 -2.30 -1.55
C GLU A 286 11.60 -1.12 -0.98
N LYS A 287 10.69 -1.42 -0.04
CA LYS A 287 9.71 -0.47 0.57
C LYS A 287 10.33 0.79 1.21
N LYS A 288 11.63 0.78 1.48
CA LYS A 288 12.36 1.92 2.04
C LYS A 288 12.70 2.98 0.99
N GLU A 289 12.78 2.58 -0.28
CA GLU A 289 13.17 3.46 -1.38
C GLU A 289 12.00 3.73 -2.32
N PHE A 290 11.17 2.71 -2.57
CA PHE A 290 10.07 2.78 -3.52
C PHE A 290 8.71 2.60 -2.86
N LYS A 291 7.71 3.24 -3.45
CA LYS A 291 6.30 3.09 -3.10
C LYS A 291 5.50 2.92 -4.38
N PHE A 292 4.63 1.93 -4.37
CA PHE A 292 3.64 1.78 -5.43
C PHE A 292 2.48 2.74 -5.17
N VAL A 293 2.09 3.48 -6.21
CA VAL A 293 1.03 4.50 -6.16
C VAL A 293 0.11 4.41 -7.40
N GLY A 294 0.18 3.31 -8.15
CA GLY A 294 -0.64 3.09 -9.34
C GLY A 294 -1.95 2.34 -9.08
N THR A 295 -2.54 1.87 -10.17
CA THR A 295 -3.67 0.93 -10.18
C THR A 295 -3.28 -0.34 -10.93
N LYS A 296 -4.26 -1.23 -11.14
CA LYS A 296 -4.08 -2.44 -11.95
C LYS A 296 -3.73 -2.12 -13.41
N ASP A 297 -4.36 -1.08 -13.95
CA ASP A 297 -4.25 -0.71 -15.37
C ASP A 297 -3.04 0.18 -15.64
N ASP A 298 -2.63 0.98 -14.64
CA ASP A 298 -1.48 1.89 -14.74
C ASP A 298 -0.58 1.77 -13.50
N ARG A 299 0.52 1.03 -13.64
CA ARG A 299 1.41 0.67 -12.52
C ARG A 299 2.46 1.74 -12.28
N LEU A 300 2.10 2.70 -11.43
CA LEU A 300 2.95 3.84 -11.09
C LEU A 300 3.80 3.61 -9.83
N TRP A 301 5.05 4.02 -9.93
CA TRP A 301 6.04 3.97 -8.85
C TRP A 301 6.56 5.36 -8.52
N THR A 302 6.70 5.62 -7.22
CA THR A 302 7.35 6.81 -6.69
C THR A 302 8.44 6.43 -5.70
N VAL A 303 9.25 7.41 -5.31
CA VAL A 303 10.30 7.26 -4.29
C VAL A 303 9.88 7.92 -2.99
N THR A 304 10.39 7.43 -1.85
CA THR A 304 9.93 7.90 -0.53
C THR A 304 10.13 9.39 -0.24
N ASN A 305 11.08 10.02 -0.92
CA ASN A 305 11.47 11.42 -0.70
C ASN A 305 10.91 12.37 -1.77
N LEU A 306 10.04 11.87 -2.66
CA LEU A 306 9.41 12.74 -3.64
C LEU A 306 8.37 13.63 -2.95
N PRO A 307 8.31 14.93 -3.26
CA PRO A 307 7.23 15.79 -2.79
C PRO A 307 5.87 15.23 -3.21
N PRO A 308 4.83 15.39 -2.37
CA PRO A 308 3.48 15.04 -2.78
C PRO A 308 3.03 15.92 -3.95
N ILE A 309 2.11 15.41 -4.76
CA ILE A 309 1.52 16.18 -5.85
C ILE A 309 0.65 17.31 -5.27
N GLY A 310 0.87 18.53 -5.76
CA GLY A 310 0.24 19.77 -5.28
C GLY A 310 0.89 20.39 -4.04
N GLN A 311 0.48 21.62 -3.74
CA GLN A 311 0.99 22.38 -2.59
C GLN A 311 -0.16 22.93 -1.71
N PRO A 312 -0.89 22.07 -0.98
CA PRO A 312 -1.96 22.54 -0.10
C PRO A 312 -1.41 23.45 0.99
N PHE A 313 -2.16 24.50 1.35
CA PHE A 313 -1.81 25.37 2.48
C PHE A 313 -1.82 24.61 3.81
N ARG A 314 -2.70 23.62 3.97
CA ARG A 314 -2.81 22.77 5.16
C ARG A 314 -2.04 21.46 5.01
N LYS A 315 -1.61 20.90 6.13
CA LYS A 315 -0.91 19.61 6.11
C LYS A 315 -1.87 18.48 5.72
N PRO A 316 -1.42 17.46 4.99
CA PRO A 316 -2.24 16.31 4.63
C PRO A 316 -3.00 15.67 5.80
N SER A 317 -2.36 15.57 6.97
CA SER A 317 -2.99 15.01 8.18
C SER A 317 -4.13 15.86 8.73
N GLU A 318 -4.07 17.18 8.56
CA GLU A 318 -5.11 18.11 8.99
C GLU A 318 -6.29 18.06 8.03
N ILE A 319 -6.03 18.05 6.72
CA ILE A 319 -7.04 17.87 5.67
C ILE A 319 -7.81 16.57 5.88
N ALA A 320 -7.10 15.45 6.08
CA ALA A 320 -7.73 14.16 6.36
C ALA A 320 -8.58 14.19 7.64
N GLN A 321 -8.16 14.97 8.65
CA GLN A 321 -8.92 15.10 9.90
C GLN A 321 -10.16 15.99 9.73
N ASP A 322 -10.07 17.00 8.88
CA ASP A 322 -11.17 17.90 8.53
C ASP A 322 -12.26 17.13 7.78
N TYR A 323 -11.89 16.26 6.82
CA TYR A 323 -12.82 15.38 6.10
C TYR A 323 -13.24 14.10 6.85
N ARG A 324 -12.90 13.95 8.13
CA ARG A 324 -13.32 12.77 8.91
C ARG A 324 -14.83 12.53 8.87
N PHE A 325 -15.65 13.58 8.81
CA PHE A 325 -17.11 13.45 8.80
C PHE A 325 -17.62 12.67 7.58
N MET A 326 -16.84 12.56 6.51
CA MET A 326 -17.16 11.73 5.33
C MET A 326 -17.20 10.22 5.63
N SER A 327 -16.80 9.79 6.82
CA SER A 327 -16.96 8.41 7.29
C SER A 327 -18.32 8.13 7.95
N ASP A 328 -19.13 9.16 8.20
CA ASP A 328 -20.42 9.06 8.87
C ASP A 328 -21.57 9.36 7.90
N PRO A 329 -22.31 8.36 7.42
CA PRO A 329 -23.40 8.54 6.46
C PRO A 329 -24.50 9.50 6.93
N GLU A 330 -24.70 9.67 8.24
CA GLU A 330 -25.71 10.61 8.77
C GLU A 330 -25.29 12.07 8.57
N LEU A 331 -23.99 12.32 8.42
CA LEU A 331 -23.39 13.64 8.27
C LEU A 331 -23.06 13.96 6.80
N ILE A 332 -23.54 13.20 5.82
CA ILE A 332 -23.16 13.41 4.41
C ILE A 332 -24.40 13.71 3.56
N ASP A 333 -24.30 14.75 2.75
CA ASP A 333 -25.35 15.11 1.80
C ASP A 333 -25.44 14.06 0.70
N GLU A 334 -26.64 13.86 0.16
CA GLU A 334 -26.81 12.95 -0.96
C GLU A 334 -26.28 13.63 -2.23
N GLU A 335 -25.35 12.95 -2.90
CA GLU A 335 -24.79 13.38 -4.17
C GLU A 335 -25.31 12.48 -5.29
N ASP A 336 -25.71 13.11 -6.38
CA ASP A 336 -26.18 12.40 -7.57
C ASP A 336 -24.98 11.83 -8.34
N ILE A 337 -25.01 10.51 -8.52
CA ILE A 337 -24.16 9.82 -9.48
C ILE A 337 -25.01 9.58 -10.72
N THR A 338 -24.48 9.98 -11.87
CA THR A 338 -25.14 9.74 -13.15
C THR A 338 -24.28 8.84 -14.01
N GLU A 339 -24.92 7.92 -14.71
CA GLU A 339 -24.27 7.09 -15.74
C GLU A 339 -24.41 7.81 -17.07
N ILE A 340 -23.29 7.96 -17.77
CA ILE A 340 -23.20 8.60 -19.09
C ILE A 340 -22.57 7.62 -20.08
N GLU A 341 -22.81 7.86 -21.37
CA GLU A 341 -22.18 7.09 -22.45
C GLU A 341 -20.86 7.76 -22.84
N GLY A 342 -19.75 7.01 -22.72
CA GLY A 342 -18.42 7.43 -23.17
C GLY A 342 -18.34 7.57 -24.69
N SER A 343 -17.29 8.24 -25.17
CA SER A 343 -17.05 8.40 -26.62
C SER A 343 -16.92 7.09 -27.39
N ASP A 344 -16.57 6.02 -26.68
CA ASP A 344 -16.42 4.64 -27.15
C ASP A 344 -17.70 3.79 -26.96
N GLY A 345 -18.79 4.39 -26.48
CA GLY A 345 -20.05 3.69 -26.20
C GLY A 345 -20.07 2.90 -24.88
N THR A 346 -19.03 3.05 -24.04
CA THR A 346 -18.97 2.39 -22.73
C THR A 346 -19.66 3.23 -21.65
N PRO A 347 -20.40 2.61 -20.71
CA PRO A 347 -21.00 3.35 -19.61
C PRO A 347 -19.90 3.87 -18.66
N ARG A 348 -19.99 5.14 -18.30
CA ARG A 348 -19.08 5.83 -17.36
C ARG A 348 -19.88 6.51 -16.27
N LEU A 349 -19.32 6.61 -15.08
CA LEU A 349 -19.95 7.34 -13.98
C LEU A 349 -19.44 8.78 -13.94
N GLN A 350 -20.33 9.70 -13.60
CA GLN A 350 -20.00 11.08 -13.31
C GLN A 350 -20.64 11.55 -12.00
N VAL A 351 -19.96 12.45 -11.30
CA VAL A 351 -20.45 13.13 -10.09
C VAL A 351 -20.38 14.63 -10.30
N LYS A 352 -21.48 15.32 -10.00
CA LYS A 352 -21.55 16.79 -9.98
C LYS A 352 -21.04 17.32 -8.64
N HIS A 353 -20.13 18.29 -8.67
CA HIS A 353 -19.57 18.90 -7.48
C HIS A 353 -19.61 20.44 -7.57
N VAL A 354 -19.80 21.10 -6.43
CA VAL A 354 -19.67 22.56 -6.28
C VAL A 354 -18.39 22.84 -5.52
N LEU A 355 -17.43 23.51 -6.17
CA LEU A 355 -16.12 23.75 -5.60
C LEU A 355 -16.20 24.73 -4.43
N THR A 356 -15.91 24.28 -3.21
CA THR A 356 -15.90 25.16 -2.03
C THR A 356 -14.64 26.01 -1.97
N TYR A 357 -14.65 27.07 -1.15
CA TYR A 357 -13.44 27.88 -0.93
C TYR A 357 -12.29 27.08 -0.32
N TYR A 358 -12.59 26.20 0.65
CA TYR A 358 -11.57 25.37 1.29
C TYR A 358 -10.90 24.42 0.29
N GLU A 359 -11.68 23.83 -0.61
CA GLU A 359 -11.21 22.96 -1.69
C GLU A 359 -10.35 23.72 -2.69
N TYR A 360 -10.84 24.88 -3.15
CA TYR A 360 -10.11 25.77 -4.06
C TYR A 360 -8.75 26.19 -3.47
N GLU A 361 -8.75 26.66 -2.22
CA GLU A 361 -7.52 27.12 -1.56
C GLU A 361 -6.52 25.99 -1.40
N ASN A 362 -6.96 24.79 -0.98
CA ASN A 362 -6.06 23.69 -0.66
C ASN A 362 -5.80 22.76 -1.85
N GLY A 363 -6.45 22.94 -3.00
CA GLY A 363 -6.31 22.05 -4.15
C GLY A 363 -6.75 20.62 -3.82
N VAL A 364 -7.87 20.48 -3.12
CA VAL A 364 -8.38 19.18 -2.65
C VAL A 364 -9.86 18.98 -2.94
N LEU A 365 -10.29 17.73 -2.99
CA LEU A 365 -11.71 17.34 -3.01
C LEU A 365 -11.96 16.23 -1.99
N PRO A 366 -13.03 16.29 -1.17
CA PRO A 366 -13.43 15.15 -0.38
C PRO A 366 -13.86 14.00 -1.29
N VAL A 367 -13.62 12.75 -0.87
CA VAL A 367 -14.26 11.61 -1.52
C VAL A 367 -15.52 11.28 -0.75
N SER A 368 -16.66 11.71 -1.29
CA SER A 368 -17.99 11.34 -0.80
C SER A 368 -18.27 9.85 -1.07
N PRO A 369 -19.29 9.24 -0.44
CA PRO A 369 -19.75 7.90 -0.78
C PRO A 369 -20.15 7.75 -2.27
N ALA A 370 -20.56 8.86 -2.91
CA ALA A 370 -20.86 8.89 -4.33
C ALA A 370 -19.58 8.83 -5.17
N MET A 371 -18.62 9.71 -4.89
CA MET A 371 -17.31 9.72 -5.55
C MET A 371 -16.54 8.43 -5.31
N GLU A 372 -16.69 7.77 -4.16
CA GLU A 372 -16.01 6.51 -3.86
C GLU A 372 -16.32 5.40 -4.88
N LYS A 373 -17.50 5.44 -5.52
CA LYS A 373 -17.87 4.49 -6.59
C LYS A 373 -17.07 4.70 -7.88
N LEU A 374 -16.56 5.91 -8.09
CA LEU A 374 -15.71 6.26 -9.23
C LEU A 374 -14.23 5.96 -8.95
N MET A 375 -13.83 5.97 -7.67
CA MET A 375 -12.43 5.89 -7.28
C MET A 375 -11.84 4.49 -7.48
N PRO A 376 -10.57 4.38 -7.91
CA PRO A 376 -9.87 3.10 -7.93
C PRO A 376 -9.71 2.53 -6.51
N LYS A 377 -9.80 1.20 -6.39
CA LYS A 377 -9.49 0.50 -5.15
C LYS A 377 -7.99 0.22 -5.05
N PRO A 378 -7.42 0.18 -3.83
CA PRO A 378 -6.01 -0.16 -3.65
C PRO A 378 -5.72 -1.57 -4.19
N LEU A 379 -4.66 -1.69 -4.98
CA LEU A 379 -4.20 -2.97 -5.53
C LEU A 379 -3.41 -3.78 -4.49
N LEU A 380 -2.76 -3.09 -3.53
CA LEU A 380 -1.95 -3.69 -2.47
C LEU A 380 -2.42 -3.18 -1.11
N GLU A 381 -2.34 -4.02 -0.09
CA GLU A 381 -2.84 -3.72 1.27
C GLU A 381 -2.17 -2.49 1.92
N ASP A 382 -0.90 -2.23 1.59
CA ASP A 382 -0.14 -1.12 2.17
C ASP A 382 -0.23 0.20 1.38
N GLN A 383 -1.06 0.24 0.32
CA GLN A 383 -1.32 1.47 -0.43
C GLN A 383 -2.18 2.43 0.39
N ASN A 384 -1.65 3.63 0.59
CA ASN A 384 -2.35 4.74 1.20
C ASN A 384 -2.50 5.94 0.25
N VAL A 385 -1.92 5.86 -0.94
CA VAL A 385 -1.97 6.88 -1.99
C VAL A 385 -2.11 6.17 -3.33
N ILE A 386 -3.03 6.65 -4.18
CA ILE A 386 -3.17 6.25 -5.58
C ILE A 386 -3.10 7.51 -6.43
N VAL A 387 -2.29 7.51 -7.48
CA VAL A 387 -2.10 8.64 -8.38
C VAL A 387 -3.18 8.58 -9.46
N LEU A 388 -3.88 9.71 -9.61
CA LEU A 388 -4.91 9.93 -10.61
C LEU A 388 -4.38 10.84 -11.71
N ARG A 389 -4.82 10.61 -12.94
CA ARG A 389 -4.59 11.49 -14.09
C ARG A 389 -5.87 12.22 -14.41
N ILE A 390 -5.84 13.54 -14.30
CA ILE A 390 -7.02 14.39 -14.49
C ILE A 390 -6.82 15.24 -15.73
N GLN A 391 -7.73 15.09 -16.67
CA GLN A 391 -7.74 15.86 -17.91
C GLN A 391 -8.76 16.99 -17.83
N ASP A 392 -8.35 18.16 -18.30
CA ASP A 392 -9.26 19.26 -18.64
C ASP A 392 -9.30 19.36 -20.17
N PRO A 393 -10.31 18.76 -20.83
CA PRO A 393 -10.40 18.75 -22.29
C PRO A 393 -10.60 20.15 -22.86
N GLN A 394 -11.12 21.08 -22.07
CA GLN A 394 -11.47 22.42 -22.51
C GLN A 394 -10.23 23.34 -22.53
N SER A 395 -9.24 23.09 -21.67
CA SER A 395 -7.92 23.75 -21.72
C SER A 395 -6.83 22.90 -22.39
N TYR A 396 -7.12 21.63 -22.70
CA TYR A 396 -6.15 20.63 -23.18
C TYR A 396 -5.00 20.39 -22.20
N ALA A 397 -5.23 20.63 -20.90
CA ALA A 397 -4.26 20.41 -19.84
C ALA A 397 -4.46 19.03 -19.19
N GLN A 398 -3.35 18.48 -18.70
CA GLN A 398 -3.34 17.26 -17.90
C GLN A 398 -2.65 17.54 -16.58
N TYR A 399 -3.26 17.03 -15.52
CA TYR A 399 -2.81 17.22 -14.15
C TYR A 399 -2.68 15.86 -13.49
N LEU A 400 -1.71 15.73 -12.58
CA LEU A 400 -1.64 14.61 -11.66
C LEU A 400 -2.34 15.00 -10.36
N ALA A 401 -2.97 14.02 -9.72
CA ALA A 401 -3.54 14.16 -8.39
C ALA A 401 -3.29 12.91 -7.57
N GLU A 402 -3.44 13.01 -6.25
CA GLU A 402 -3.31 11.91 -5.32
C GLU A 402 -4.63 11.64 -4.62
N LEU A 403 -5.22 10.47 -4.87
CA LEU A 403 -6.23 9.88 -4.01
C LEU A 403 -5.55 9.38 -2.74
N ARG A 404 -5.76 10.08 -1.64
CA ARG A 404 -5.22 9.75 -0.31
C ARG A 404 -6.27 8.98 0.46
N LEU A 405 -6.00 7.70 0.66
CA LEU A 405 -6.92 6.78 1.32
C LEU A 405 -6.97 7.07 2.81
N GLY A 406 -8.17 7.40 3.28
CA GLY A 406 -8.48 7.57 4.69
C GLY A 406 -8.47 6.23 5.43
N GLY A 407 -8.36 6.31 6.75
CA GLY A 407 -8.38 5.12 7.62
C GLY A 407 -8.66 5.51 9.07
N GLY A 408 -9.57 4.76 9.71
CA GLY A 408 -10.00 5.02 11.08
C GLY A 408 -10.60 6.42 11.25
N ASN A 409 -9.82 7.33 11.81
CA ASN A 409 -10.25 8.70 12.18
C ASN A 409 -10.02 9.76 11.10
N ARG A 410 -9.72 9.35 9.86
CA ARG A 410 -9.27 10.20 8.76
C ARG A 410 -10.14 9.96 7.53
N GLY A 411 -10.63 11.03 6.92
CA GLY A 411 -11.38 10.98 5.67
C GLY A 411 -10.47 10.79 4.45
N THR A 412 -11.03 10.18 3.41
CA THR A 412 -10.44 10.03 2.09
C THR A 412 -10.63 11.31 1.28
N TYR A 413 -9.60 11.73 0.55
CA TYR A 413 -9.67 12.94 -0.27
C TYR A 413 -8.71 12.85 -1.46
N ILE A 414 -8.99 13.61 -2.51
CA ILE A 414 -8.10 13.85 -3.65
C ILE A 414 -7.32 15.13 -3.37
N GLY A 415 -6.01 15.14 -3.55
CA GLY A 415 -5.18 16.35 -3.50
C GLY A 415 -4.36 16.53 -4.78
N GLY A 416 -3.79 17.71 -4.99
CA GLY A 416 -3.03 18.02 -6.22
C GLY A 416 -3.82 18.78 -7.28
N LEU A 417 -4.95 19.37 -6.90
CA LEU A 417 -5.88 20.06 -7.81
C LEU A 417 -5.70 21.58 -7.80
N ASP A 418 -4.71 22.09 -7.08
CA ASP A 418 -4.47 23.52 -6.89
C ASP A 418 -4.22 24.23 -8.22
N GLU A 419 -3.36 23.66 -9.08
CA GLU A 419 -3.06 24.27 -10.38
C GLU A 419 -4.28 24.23 -11.32
N LEU A 420 -5.00 23.10 -11.36
CA LEU A 420 -6.23 22.95 -12.14
C LEU A 420 -7.28 23.99 -11.71
N PHE A 421 -7.52 24.11 -10.41
CA PHE A 421 -8.51 25.04 -9.87
C PHE A 421 -8.13 26.49 -10.11
N GLN A 422 -6.86 26.86 -9.90
CA GLN A 422 -6.42 28.24 -10.07
C GLN A 422 -6.37 28.70 -11.54
N ASN A 423 -6.14 27.78 -12.48
CA ASN A 423 -6.07 28.10 -13.90
C ASN A 423 -7.45 28.13 -14.57
N THR A 424 -8.38 27.29 -14.13
CA THR A 424 -9.62 27.02 -14.86
C THR A 424 -10.89 27.42 -14.11
N LEU A 425 -10.91 27.36 -12.77
CA LEU A 425 -12.11 27.46 -11.95
C LEU A 425 -12.01 28.57 -10.89
N VAL A 426 -13.10 28.78 -10.15
CA VAL A 426 -13.20 29.70 -9.00
C VAL A 426 -14.03 29.06 -7.88
N PRO A 427 -13.92 29.53 -6.62
CA PRO A 427 -14.85 29.11 -5.56
C PRO A 427 -16.31 29.32 -5.99
N GLY A 428 -17.13 28.29 -5.81
CA GLY A 428 -18.51 28.20 -6.29
C GLY A 428 -18.67 27.59 -7.69
N ALA A 429 -17.58 27.31 -8.41
CA ALA A 429 -17.68 26.67 -9.72
C ALA A 429 -18.35 25.30 -9.66
N ILE A 430 -19.21 25.03 -10.63
CA ILE A 430 -19.91 23.75 -10.79
C ILE A 430 -19.16 22.95 -11.85
N PHE A 431 -18.70 21.75 -11.50
CA PHE A 431 -18.04 20.85 -12.43
C PHE A 431 -18.51 19.41 -12.23
N TYR A 432 -18.21 18.58 -13.22
CA TYR A 432 -18.46 17.15 -13.22
C TYR A 432 -17.10 16.44 -13.23
N LEU A 433 -16.91 15.52 -12.27
CA LEU A 433 -15.82 14.58 -12.32
C LEU A 433 -16.31 13.32 -13.04
N VAL A 434 -15.70 13.02 -14.18
CA VAL A 434 -16.10 11.93 -15.07
C VAL A 434 -15.04 10.84 -15.05
N GLN A 435 -15.46 9.60 -14.88
CA GLN A 435 -14.58 8.44 -14.95
C GLN A 435 -14.02 8.28 -16.38
N GLY A 436 -12.71 8.07 -16.50
CA GLY A 436 -12.03 7.80 -17.76
C GLY A 436 -12.02 6.32 -18.14
N GLU A 437 -11.23 5.99 -19.16
CA GLU A 437 -11.09 4.60 -19.66
C GLU A 437 -10.30 3.70 -18.71
N SER A 438 -9.23 4.24 -18.12
CA SER A 438 -8.43 3.55 -17.12
C SER A 438 -8.94 3.87 -15.72
N SER A 439 -8.78 2.94 -14.78
CA SER A 439 -9.25 3.11 -13.39
C SER A 439 -8.69 4.34 -12.65
N ASN A 440 -7.56 4.89 -13.09
CA ASN A 440 -6.97 6.11 -12.53
C ASN A 440 -7.10 7.35 -13.43
N ALA A 441 -7.77 7.24 -14.57
CA ALA A 441 -7.96 8.35 -15.49
C ALA A 441 -9.32 9.02 -15.24
N PHE A 442 -9.34 10.34 -15.21
CA PHE A 442 -10.54 11.15 -14.97
C PHE A 442 -10.54 12.39 -15.84
N THR A 443 -11.73 12.91 -16.08
CA THR A 443 -11.95 14.16 -16.79
C THR A 443 -12.72 15.11 -15.89
N ILE A 444 -12.34 16.39 -15.88
CA ILE A 444 -13.15 17.45 -15.29
C ILE A 444 -13.85 18.20 -16.42
N GLU A 445 -15.17 18.23 -16.36
CA GLU A 445 -16.02 18.95 -17.31
C GLU A 445 -16.80 20.05 -16.60
N TYR A 446 -16.91 21.22 -17.21
CA TYR A 446 -17.69 22.33 -16.66
C TYR A 446 -18.35 23.14 -17.78
N GLU A 447 -19.51 23.73 -17.47
CA GLU A 447 -20.21 24.58 -18.42
C GLU A 447 -19.48 25.94 -18.52
N ARG A 448 -19.13 26.35 -19.74
CA ARG A 448 -18.57 27.68 -19.98
C ARG A 448 -19.66 28.74 -20.09
N GLN A 449 -19.43 29.87 -19.45
CA GLN A 449 -20.29 31.05 -19.49
C GLN A 449 -19.51 32.26 -20.01
N PRO A 450 -20.19 33.30 -20.51
CA PRO A 450 -19.53 34.56 -20.85
C PRO A 450 -18.70 35.09 -19.70
N ALA A 451 -17.53 35.66 -20.00
CA ALA A 451 -16.62 36.21 -19.00
C ALA A 451 -17.33 37.18 -18.04
N ARG A 452 -17.25 36.85 -16.75
CA ARG A 452 -17.76 37.67 -15.64
C ARG A 452 -16.58 38.10 -14.79
N GLU A 453 -16.55 39.39 -14.41
CA GLU A 453 -15.58 39.92 -13.46
C GLU A 453 -16.28 40.15 -12.12
N GLU A 454 -15.72 39.58 -11.04
CA GLU A 454 -16.25 39.79 -9.70
C GLU A 454 -15.12 39.88 -8.67
N ARG A 455 -15.37 40.59 -7.56
CA ARG A 455 -14.42 40.70 -6.46
C ARG A 455 -14.64 39.53 -5.50
N ILE A 456 -13.78 38.51 -5.61
CA ILE A 456 -13.89 37.24 -4.87
C ILE A 456 -12.96 37.26 -3.66
N LEU A 457 -13.40 36.63 -2.57
CA LEU A 457 -12.62 36.45 -1.35
C LEU A 457 -11.31 35.72 -1.64
N GLN A 458 -10.21 36.25 -1.09
CA GLN A 458 -8.90 35.62 -1.07
C GLN A 458 -8.22 35.84 0.29
N TYR A 459 -7.26 34.98 0.62
CA TYR A 459 -6.46 35.14 1.83
C TYR A 459 -5.11 35.78 1.53
N ASP A 460 -4.84 36.94 2.14
CA ASP A 460 -3.52 37.55 2.11
C ASP A 460 -2.67 36.98 3.26
N SER A 461 -1.89 35.94 2.95
CA SER A 461 -1.00 35.27 3.91
C SER A 461 0.09 36.20 4.46
N ARG A 462 0.47 37.27 3.74
CA ARG A 462 1.47 38.24 4.22
C ARG A 462 0.89 39.17 5.26
N ARG A 463 -0.39 39.50 5.12
CA ARG A 463 -1.09 40.44 6.01
C ARG A 463 -2.02 39.76 7.02
N ASP A 464 -2.10 38.43 6.98
CA ASP A 464 -2.89 37.58 7.87
C ASP A 464 -4.36 38.01 7.93
N ARG A 465 -4.94 38.29 6.75
CA ARG A 465 -6.32 38.81 6.64
C ARG A 465 -6.98 38.45 5.32
N TRP A 466 -8.30 38.41 5.35
CA TRP A 466 -9.13 38.30 4.16
C TRP A 466 -9.13 39.59 3.33
N VAL A 467 -9.10 39.43 2.01
CA VAL A 467 -9.14 40.51 1.02
C VAL A 467 -10.04 40.11 -0.15
N PHE A 468 -10.51 41.10 -0.92
CA PHE A 468 -11.31 40.86 -2.13
C PHE A 468 -10.57 41.34 -3.37
N THR A 469 -10.28 40.40 -4.27
CA THR A 469 -9.52 40.60 -5.50
C THR A 469 -10.45 40.45 -6.72
N PRO A 470 -10.37 41.32 -7.74
CA PRO A 470 -11.11 41.12 -8.97
C PRO A 470 -10.58 39.88 -9.71
N ILE A 471 -11.46 38.94 -10.03
CA ILE A 471 -11.18 37.73 -10.79
C ILE A 471 -12.13 37.69 -11.98
N VAL A 472 -11.59 37.42 -13.17
CA VAL A 472 -12.36 37.15 -14.39
C VAL A 472 -12.46 35.65 -14.56
N PHE A 473 -13.68 35.13 -14.71
CA PHE A 473 -13.91 33.69 -14.92
C PHE A 473 -14.99 33.45 -15.97
N GLU A 474 -14.93 32.27 -16.58
CA GLU A 474 -15.79 31.85 -17.70
C GLU A 474 -16.46 30.49 -17.43
N CYS A 475 -16.57 30.06 -16.17
CA CYS A 475 -17.25 28.82 -15.78
C CYS A 475 -18.59 29.12 -15.10
N ALA A 476 -19.53 28.18 -15.21
CA ALA A 476 -20.77 28.21 -14.45
C ALA A 476 -20.47 28.10 -12.94
N VAL A 477 -21.13 28.94 -12.16
CA VAL A 477 -20.98 29.02 -10.71
C VAL A 477 -22.34 28.90 -10.02
N ASP A 478 -22.35 28.31 -8.84
CA ASP A 478 -23.43 28.48 -7.89
C ASP A 478 -23.21 29.81 -7.15
N ASP A 479 -24.05 30.81 -7.42
CA ASP A 479 -23.96 32.13 -6.79
C ASP A 479 -24.09 32.06 -5.26
N THR A 480 -24.70 31.00 -4.71
CA THR A 480 -24.77 30.78 -3.25
C THR A 480 -23.41 30.38 -2.67
N TRP A 481 -22.51 29.80 -3.46
CA TRP A 481 -21.16 29.44 -3.05
C TRP A 481 -20.08 30.43 -3.53
N LEU A 482 -20.45 31.36 -4.41
CA LEU A 482 -19.58 32.44 -4.85
C LEU A 482 -19.38 33.47 -3.71
N LEU A 483 -18.21 33.46 -3.09
CA LEU A 483 -17.83 34.33 -1.98
C LEU A 483 -17.45 35.74 -2.45
N SER A 484 -18.42 36.47 -3.00
CA SER A 484 -18.21 37.82 -3.49
C SER A 484 -18.31 38.89 -2.39
N GLU A 485 -17.70 40.04 -2.65
CA GLU A 485 -17.70 41.18 -1.71
C GLU A 485 -19.11 41.67 -1.37
N SER A 486 -20.08 41.51 -2.27
CA SER A 486 -21.47 41.90 -2.03
C SER A 486 -22.18 41.01 -1.02
N ARG A 487 -21.81 39.73 -0.91
CA ARG A 487 -22.41 38.75 0.01
C ARG A 487 -21.67 38.63 1.32
N VAL A 488 -20.35 38.52 1.27
CA VAL A 488 -19.50 38.25 2.45
C VAL A 488 -18.50 39.37 2.74
N GLY A 489 -18.81 40.60 2.32
CA GLY A 489 -17.95 41.78 2.47
C GLY A 489 -17.52 42.07 3.92
N ALA A 490 -18.28 41.61 4.92
CA ALA A 490 -17.94 41.70 6.33
C ALA A 490 -16.64 40.93 6.70
N LEU A 491 -16.17 40.01 5.85
CA LEU A 491 -14.88 39.36 6.01
C LEU A 491 -13.70 40.28 5.69
N ASN A 492 -13.88 41.36 4.93
CA ASN A 492 -12.77 42.20 4.47
C ASN A 492 -11.93 42.73 5.64
N GLY A 493 -10.64 42.40 5.66
CA GLY A 493 -9.71 42.81 6.71
C GLY A 493 -9.82 42.03 8.03
N LYS A 494 -10.78 41.10 8.17
CA LYS A 494 -10.81 40.16 9.31
C LYS A 494 -9.67 39.15 9.20
N LYS A 495 -9.22 38.65 10.34
CA LYS A 495 -8.25 37.56 10.42
C LYS A 495 -8.94 36.21 10.23
N ARG A 496 -8.19 35.23 9.73
CA ARG A 496 -8.59 33.82 9.76
C ARG A 496 -8.66 33.33 11.21
N LEU A 497 -9.52 32.34 11.47
CA LEU A 497 -9.54 31.69 12.78
C LEU A 497 -8.20 31.00 13.07
N SER A 498 -7.83 30.96 14.36
CA SER A 498 -6.67 30.20 14.82
C SER A 498 -6.90 28.69 14.61
N ASP A 499 -5.84 27.89 14.48
CA ASP A 499 -5.97 26.42 14.38
C ASP A 499 -6.68 25.79 15.60
N SER A 500 -6.63 26.45 16.76
CA SER A 500 -7.37 26.03 17.94
C SER A 500 -8.87 26.27 17.79
N ASP A 501 -9.26 27.39 17.19
CA ASP A 501 -10.67 27.76 17.04
C ASP A 501 -11.31 27.08 15.83
N ARG A 502 -10.55 26.78 14.77
CA ARG A 502 -11.01 25.94 13.64
C ARG A 502 -11.42 24.52 14.06
N LYS A 503 -10.99 24.05 15.24
CA LYS A 503 -11.41 22.74 15.78
C LYS A 503 -12.75 22.80 16.49
N LYS A 504 -13.20 24.00 16.88
CA LYS A 504 -14.42 24.24 17.65
C LYS A 504 -15.54 24.64 16.70
N LEU A 505 -16.44 23.70 16.44
CA LEU A 505 -17.51 23.89 15.45
C LEU A 505 -18.45 25.02 15.84
N ASP A 506 -18.73 25.19 17.13
CA ASP A 506 -19.51 26.30 17.67
C ASP A 506 -18.90 27.66 17.36
N VAL A 507 -17.58 27.80 17.47
CA VAL A 507 -16.90 29.07 17.15
C VAL A 507 -16.99 29.38 15.65
N ILE A 508 -16.85 28.36 14.80
CA ILE A 508 -16.96 28.53 13.35
C ILE A 508 -18.39 28.93 12.96
N VAL A 509 -19.41 28.24 13.50
CA VAL A 509 -20.82 28.50 13.19
C VAL A 509 -21.24 29.89 13.71
N ALA A 510 -20.86 30.26 14.93
CA ALA A 510 -21.11 31.60 15.47
C ALA A 510 -20.49 32.70 14.60
N MET A 511 -19.26 32.49 14.13
CA MET A 511 -18.60 33.43 13.23
C MET A 511 -19.34 33.55 11.89
N ALA A 512 -19.89 32.47 11.34
CA ALA A 512 -20.70 32.53 10.12
C ALA A 512 -21.97 33.38 10.33
N PHE A 513 -22.69 33.20 11.45
CA PHE A 513 -23.83 34.05 11.80
C PHE A 513 -23.45 35.52 11.92
N GLU A 514 -22.31 35.85 12.49
CA GLU A 514 -21.84 37.24 12.61
C GLU A 514 -21.46 37.87 11.26
N ILE A 515 -21.23 37.08 10.22
CA ILE A 515 -20.85 37.55 8.88
C ILE A 515 -22.06 37.75 7.97
N VAL A 516 -22.95 36.76 7.88
CA VAL A 516 -24.10 36.79 6.96
C VAL A 516 -25.45 36.94 7.64
N GLY A 517 -25.53 36.74 8.96
CA GLY A 517 -26.79 36.77 9.69
C GLY A 517 -27.36 38.17 9.84
N GLU A 518 -28.69 38.26 9.73
CA GLU A 518 -29.43 39.47 10.04
C GLU A 518 -29.52 39.63 11.56
N LYS A 519 -29.11 40.80 12.06
CA LYS A 519 -29.11 41.07 13.50
C LYS A 519 -30.39 41.77 13.93
N ALA A 520 -31.16 41.11 14.81
CA ALA A 520 -32.37 41.66 15.43
C ALA A 520 -32.40 41.31 16.92
N ASP A 521 -32.73 42.30 17.77
CA ASP A 521 -32.88 42.12 19.23
C ASP A 521 -31.71 41.42 19.97
N GLY A 522 -30.50 41.49 19.40
CA GLY A 522 -29.30 40.87 19.96
C GLY A 522 -29.02 39.45 19.47
N GLU A 523 -29.91 38.89 18.65
CA GLU A 523 -29.79 37.59 18.00
C GLU A 523 -29.42 37.76 16.52
N TYR A 524 -28.84 36.70 15.95
CA TYR A 524 -28.52 36.61 14.52
C TYR A 524 -29.38 35.53 13.89
N THR A 525 -30.03 35.84 12.77
CA THR A 525 -30.82 34.87 12.00
C THR A 525 -30.29 34.72 10.58
N ALA A 526 -30.19 33.49 10.08
CA ALA A 526 -29.73 33.19 8.73
C ALA A 526 -30.33 31.87 8.23
N LEU A 527 -30.46 31.71 6.92
CA LEU A 527 -30.74 30.40 6.33
C LEU A 527 -29.48 29.53 6.39
N ILE A 528 -29.64 28.21 6.52
CA ILE A 528 -28.53 27.25 6.50
C ILE A 528 -27.65 27.45 5.25
N ASP A 529 -28.27 27.66 4.08
CA ASP A 529 -27.56 27.83 2.82
C ASP A 529 -26.70 29.10 2.75
N ASP A 530 -27.04 30.14 3.52
CA ASP A 530 -26.20 31.35 3.61
C ASP A 530 -25.01 31.15 4.55
N LEU A 531 -25.16 30.31 5.58
CA LEU A 531 -24.09 29.96 6.51
C LEU A 531 -23.07 29.01 5.88
N MET A 532 -23.54 28.06 5.06
CA MET A 532 -22.73 26.99 4.47
C MET A 532 -21.43 27.46 3.80
N PRO A 533 -21.45 28.44 2.88
CA PRO A 533 -20.23 28.95 2.24
C PRO A 533 -19.24 29.53 3.24
N VAL A 534 -19.74 30.26 4.25
CA VAL A 534 -18.88 30.95 5.24
C VAL A 534 -18.23 29.95 6.19
N VAL A 535 -18.99 28.97 6.66
CA VAL A 535 -18.44 27.90 7.52
C VAL A 535 -17.37 27.11 6.76
N ASN A 536 -17.64 26.80 5.49
CA ASN A 536 -16.71 26.07 4.62
C ASN A 536 -15.47 26.87 4.21
N ILE A 537 -15.33 28.16 4.56
CA ILE A 537 -14.04 28.86 4.43
C ILE A 537 -13.02 28.33 5.45
N GLU A 538 -13.49 28.01 6.67
CA GLU A 538 -12.62 27.61 7.78
C GLU A 538 -12.52 26.10 7.93
N ARG A 539 -13.60 25.37 7.70
CA ARG A 539 -13.60 23.91 7.81
C ARG A 539 -14.69 23.30 6.94
N PRO A 540 -14.37 22.27 6.14
CA PRO A 540 -15.37 21.60 5.32
C PRO A 540 -16.42 20.91 6.20
N ILE A 541 -17.69 21.17 5.92
CA ILE A 541 -18.85 20.47 6.48
C ILE A 541 -19.95 20.36 5.44
N SER A 542 -20.75 19.30 5.52
CA SER A 542 -21.99 19.15 4.75
C SER A 542 -23.14 19.92 5.38
N ARG A 543 -24.24 20.04 4.63
CA ARG A 543 -25.49 20.63 5.12
C ARG A 543 -26.05 19.79 6.28
N LYS A 544 -26.14 18.46 6.13
CA LYS A 544 -26.59 17.58 7.21
C LYS A 544 -25.76 17.74 8.48
N TYR A 545 -24.44 17.88 8.34
CA TYR A 545 -23.56 18.08 9.48
C TYR A 545 -23.81 19.43 10.16
N LEU A 546 -23.96 20.52 9.38
CA LEU A 546 -24.30 21.83 9.93
C LEU A 546 -25.64 21.81 10.70
N SER A 547 -26.68 21.23 10.11
CA SER A 547 -27.98 21.08 10.77
C SER A 547 -27.89 20.24 12.04
N SER A 548 -27.05 19.18 12.08
CA SER A 548 -26.83 18.39 13.29
C SER A 548 -26.17 19.21 14.41
N ILE A 549 -25.27 20.15 14.07
CA ILE A 549 -24.60 21.03 15.03
C ILE A 549 -25.59 22.05 15.59
N ILE A 550 -26.37 22.69 14.71
CA ILE A 550 -27.33 23.73 15.09
C ILE A 550 -28.45 23.16 15.97
N ASN A 551 -28.89 21.92 15.71
CA ASN A 551 -29.93 21.26 16.49
C ASN A 551 -29.39 20.44 17.68
N SER A 552 -28.07 20.49 17.93
CA SER A 552 -27.45 19.73 19.01
C SER A 552 -27.72 20.37 20.38
N SER A 553 -28.14 19.55 21.35
CA SER A 553 -28.22 19.96 22.76
C SER A 553 -26.88 20.41 23.36
N GLN A 554 -25.75 20.05 22.72
CA GLN A 554 -24.42 20.49 23.12
C GLN A 554 -24.20 22.00 22.91
N TYR A 555 -24.90 22.60 21.93
CA TYR A 555 -24.73 23.99 21.54
C TYR A 555 -26.06 24.75 21.66
N PRO A 556 -26.55 25.00 22.88
CA PRO A 556 -27.86 25.61 23.11
C PRO A 556 -28.01 27.04 22.57
N GLN A 557 -26.90 27.68 22.21
CA GLN A 557 -26.85 28.99 21.56
C GLN A 557 -27.35 28.98 20.11
N PHE A 558 -27.43 27.80 19.48
CA PHE A 558 -27.95 27.63 18.12
C PHE A 558 -29.31 26.93 18.16
N LYS A 559 -30.19 27.34 17.26
CA LYS A 559 -31.50 26.69 17.03
C LYS A 559 -31.91 26.83 15.57
N GLU A 560 -32.55 25.82 15.01
CA GLU A 560 -33.21 25.87 13.71
C GLU A 560 -34.72 25.72 13.90
N ASP A 561 -35.51 26.48 13.16
CA ASP A 561 -36.96 26.31 13.13
C ASP A 561 -37.43 25.40 11.97
N GLU A 562 -38.73 25.10 11.92
CA GLU A 562 -39.32 24.25 10.87
C GLU A 562 -39.21 24.86 9.46
N SER A 563 -38.90 26.15 9.33
CA SER A 563 -38.70 26.84 8.05
C SER A 563 -37.27 26.78 7.54
N GLY A 564 -36.34 26.21 8.32
CA GLY A 564 -34.91 26.18 8.01
C GLY A 564 -34.20 27.50 8.35
N LEU A 565 -34.86 28.39 9.09
CA LEU A 565 -34.25 29.60 9.60
C LEU A 565 -33.51 29.26 10.89
N ALA A 566 -32.19 29.44 10.86
CA ALA A 566 -31.32 29.21 11.99
C ALA A 566 -31.11 30.51 12.78
N THR A 567 -31.01 30.39 14.10
CA THR A 567 -30.82 31.50 15.04
C THR A 567 -29.58 31.25 15.91
N TYR A 568 -28.82 32.31 16.16
CA TYR A 568 -27.70 32.34 17.10
C TYR A 568 -27.91 33.44 18.15
N THR A 569 -27.88 33.03 19.42
CA THR A 569 -27.91 33.92 20.59
C THR A 569 -26.52 33.94 21.24
N PRO A 570 -25.73 35.04 21.09
CA PRO A 570 -24.35 35.14 21.58
C PRO A 570 -24.13 34.96 23.08
#